data_AF-A0A4R3LQ69-F1
#
_entry.id   AF-A0A4R3LQ69-F1
#
_cell.length_a   1.000
_cell.length_b   1.000
_cell.length_c   1.000
_cell.angle_alpha   90.00
_cell.angle_beta   90.00
_cell.angle_gamma   90.00
#
_symmetry.space_group_name_H-M   'P 1'
#
loop_
_entity.id
_entity.type
_entity.pdbx_description
1 polymer ?
#
loop_
_entity_poly.entity_id
_entity_poly.type
_entity_poly.pdbx_seq_one_letter_code
_entity_poly.pdbx_strand_id
1 'polypeptide(L)'
;MAPRFMADETVPKGIKRADALRLLASVRGDRPVDKRDRAILMLFIAYGLRAGEVAGLRLNDLDWENEVIRVRCPKPGRTHVWPLSLDVGDAILCYIREARSSGIGRSLFFTSHAPIRPVDRKTLGKIVRDRLARIGIVTGRRGTHALRHTAAQHLLDQGMSMKVIGDFLGHRNPSSTAIYAKVNLAALREVATLDLEGLA
;
A
#
# COMPACT_ATOMS: atom_id res chain seq x y z
N MET A 1 -18.29 31.48 -10.74
CA MET A 1 -16.84 31.60 -11.02
C MET A 1 -16.32 30.19 -11.30
N ALA A 2 -16.14 29.83 -12.58
CA ALA A 2 -15.62 28.52 -12.95
C ALA A 2 -14.14 28.42 -12.53
N PRO A 3 -13.65 27.27 -12.03
CA PRO A 3 -12.25 27.13 -11.65
C PRO A 3 -11.37 27.28 -12.89
N ARG A 4 -10.37 28.15 -12.79
CA ARG A 4 -9.33 28.35 -13.81
C ARG A 4 -8.42 27.12 -13.79
N PHE A 5 -8.49 26.28 -14.83
CA PHE A 5 -7.47 25.26 -15.05
C PHE A 5 -6.17 25.98 -15.43
N MET A 6 -5.20 26.03 -14.51
CA MET A 6 -3.83 26.44 -14.84
C MET A 6 -3.19 25.30 -15.62
N ALA A 7 -2.73 25.60 -16.85
CA ALA A 7 -2.14 24.65 -17.80
C ALA A 7 -0.76 24.09 -17.36
N ASP A 8 -0.37 24.27 -16.09
CA ASP A 8 0.88 23.80 -15.50
C ASP A 8 0.69 23.16 -14.10
N GLU A 9 -0.53 22.70 -13.78
CA GLU A 9 -0.65 21.71 -12.71
C GLU A 9 -0.06 20.40 -13.22
N THR A 10 1.26 20.21 -13.03
CA THR A 10 1.89 18.91 -13.15
C THR A 10 1.12 17.95 -12.26
N VAL A 11 0.18 17.19 -12.85
CA VAL A 11 -0.58 16.16 -12.17
C VAL A 11 0.46 15.31 -11.43
N PRO A 12 0.41 15.20 -10.08
CA PRO A 12 1.44 14.49 -9.34
C PRO A 12 1.56 13.07 -9.89
N LYS A 13 2.61 12.82 -10.68
CA LYS A 13 2.80 11.53 -11.33
C LYS A 13 3.19 10.51 -10.27
N GLY A 14 2.47 9.39 -10.23
CA GLY A 14 2.92 8.21 -9.50
C GLY A 14 4.28 7.74 -10.03
N ILE A 15 4.93 6.84 -9.28
CA ILE A 15 6.07 6.11 -9.84
C ILE A 15 5.59 5.13 -10.92
N LYS A 16 6.48 4.75 -11.84
CA LYS A 16 6.17 3.76 -12.88
C LYS A 16 5.88 2.40 -12.24
N ARG A 17 5.08 1.55 -12.92
CA ARG A 17 4.78 0.18 -12.46
C ARG A 17 6.07 -0.64 -12.24
N ALA A 18 7.03 -0.55 -13.16
CA ALA A 18 8.33 -1.21 -13.03
C ALA A 18 9.07 -0.80 -11.75
N ASP A 19 8.99 0.48 -11.38
CA ASP A 19 9.62 1.00 -10.16
C ASP A 19 8.91 0.53 -8.88
N ALA A 20 7.58 0.39 -8.92
CA ALA A 20 6.82 -0.20 -7.80
C ALA A 20 7.21 -1.68 -7.57
N LEU A 21 7.46 -2.42 -8.64
CA LEU A 21 7.94 -3.80 -8.57
C LEU A 21 9.37 -3.88 -8.03
N ARG A 22 10.28 -3.03 -8.53
CA ARG A 22 11.65 -2.90 -7.99
C ARG A 22 11.63 -2.54 -6.50
N LEU A 23 10.70 -1.69 -6.09
CA LEU A 23 10.51 -1.31 -4.68
C LEU A 23 10.09 -2.52 -3.83
N LEU A 24 9.12 -3.31 -4.29
CA LEU A 24 8.70 -4.53 -3.60
C LEU A 24 9.78 -5.62 -3.58
N ALA A 25 10.61 -5.71 -4.63
CA ALA A 25 11.76 -6.60 -4.67
C ALA A 25 12.85 -6.20 -3.65
N SER A 26 13.04 -4.89 -3.42
CA SER A 26 14.03 -4.36 -2.46
C SER A 26 13.77 -4.71 -0.99
N VAL A 27 12.60 -5.30 -0.69
CA VAL A 27 12.16 -5.69 0.67
C VAL A 27 11.81 -7.18 0.75
N ARG A 28 12.43 -8.01 -0.10
CA ARG A 28 12.28 -9.49 -0.06
C ARG A 28 13.21 -10.19 0.95
N GLY A 29 14.06 -9.46 1.66
CA GLY A 29 15.00 -10.05 2.63
C GLY A 29 14.36 -10.52 3.93
N ASP A 30 15.11 -11.33 4.69
CA ASP A 30 14.63 -11.96 5.93
C ASP A 30 14.71 -11.08 7.19
N ARG A 31 15.29 -9.88 7.08
CA ARG A 31 15.42 -8.97 8.22
C ARG A 31 14.01 -8.57 8.71
N PRO A 32 13.77 -8.45 10.02
CA PRO A 32 12.48 -8.02 10.56
C PRO A 32 11.94 -6.71 9.97
N VAL A 33 12.85 -5.77 9.66
CA VAL A 33 12.52 -4.49 9.02
C VAL A 33 12.04 -4.66 7.58
N ASP A 34 12.57 -5.63 6.83
CA ASP A 34 12.16 -5.88 5.44
C ASP A 34 10.78 -6.54 5.41
N LYS A 35 10.51 -7.51 6.29
CA LYS A 35 9.17 -8.12 6.45
C LYS A 35 8.10 -7.07 6.78
N ARG A 36 8.40 -6.18 7.74
CA ARG A 36 7.51 -5.05 8.07
C ARG A 36 7.29 -4.13 6.87
N ASP A 37 8.37 -3.66 6.26
CA ASP A 37 8.30 -2.68 5.18
C ASP A 37 7.60 -3.27 3.94
N ARG A 38 7.76 -4.58 3.67
CA ARG A 38 7.05 -5.31 2.62
C ARG A 38 5.54 -5.26 2.83
N ALA A 39 5.06 -5.62 4.01
CA ALA A 39 3.63 -5.54 4.33
C ALA A 39 3.08 -4.11 4.17
N ILE A 40 3.83 -3.10 4.64
CA ILE A 40 3.47 -1.68 4.51
C ILE A 40 3.39 -1.25 3.03
N LEU A 41 4.40 -1.59 2.23
CA LEU A 41 4.47 -1.22 0.82
C LEU A 41 3.37 -1.89 0.00
N MET A 42 3.07 -3.17 0.28
CA MET A 42 1.97 -3.91 -0.35
C MET A 42 0.63 -3.22 -0.09
N LEU A 43 0.36 -2.76 1.13
CA LEU A 43 -0.87 -2.00 1.44
C LEU A 43 -0.98 -0.69 0.65
N PHE A 44 0.13 0.02 0.46
CA PHE A 44 0.15 1.25 -0.34
C PHE A 44 -0.07 0.99 -1.82
N ILE A 45 0.57 -0.04 -2.37
CA ILE A 45 0.56 -0.32 -3.81
C ILE A 45 -0.75 -1.01 -4.22
N ALA A 46 -1.21 -2.01 -3.46
CA ALA A 46 -2.37 -2.83 -3.82
C ALA A 46 -3.72 -2.16 -3.49
N TYR A 47 -3.79 -1.34 -2.45
CA TYR A 47 -5.04 -0.70 -2.03
C TYR A 47 -5.01 0.82 -2.11
N GLY A 48 -3.86 1.41 -2.43
CA GLY A 48 -3.72 2.86 -2.49
C GLY A 48 -3.96 3.56 -1.15
N LEU A 49 -3.85 2.88 -0.01
CA LEU A 49 -4.23 3.44 1.30
C LEU A 49 -3.46 4.72 1.63
N ARG A 50 -4.10 5.63 2.35
CA ARG A 50 -3.43 6.80 2.94
C ARG A 50 -2.52 6.35 4.07
N ALA A 51 -1.43 7.10 4.29
CA ALA A 51 -0.52 6.79 5.39
C ALA A 51 -1.20 6.81 6.78
N GLY A 52 -2.23 7.65 6.98
CA GLY A 52 -3.01 7.62 8.23
C GLY A 52 -3.87 6.36 8.39
N GLU A 53 -4.38 5.81 7.28
CA GLU A 53 -5.15 4.57 7.27
C GLU A 53 -4.24 3.38 7.59
N VAL A 54 -3.07 3.29 6.95
CA VAL A 54 -2.06 2.25 7.24
C VAL A 54 -1.54 2.33 8.68
N ALA A 55 -1.19 3.52 9.16
CA ALA A 55 -0.76 3.74 10.54
C ALA A 55 -1.86 3.38 11.56
N GLY A 56 -3.12 3.53 11.15
CA GLY A 56 -4.29 3.26 11.98
C GLY A 56 -4.67 1.79 12.05
N LEU A 57 -4.15 0.90 11.20
CA LEU A 57 -4.53 -0.52 11.18
C LEU A 57 -4.19 -1.24 12.49
N ARG A 58 -5.07 -2.13 12.91
CA ARG A 58 -4.97 -2.98 14.10
C ARG A 58 -5.12 -4.44 13.72
N LEU A 59 -4.68 -5.35 14.60
CA LEU A 59 -4.81 -6.80 14.38
C LEU A 59 -6.27 -7.24 14.14
N ASN A 60 -7.23 -6.64 14.85
CA ASN A 60 -8.66 -6.94 14.72
C ASN A 60 -9.30 -6.41 13.44
N ASP A 61 -8.56 -5.64 12.64
CA ASP A 61 -9.07 -5.18 11.36
C ASP A 61 -8.92 -6.26 10.28
N LEU A 62 -8.13 -7.29 10.56
CA LEU A 62 -7.87 -8.42 9.66
C LEU A 62 -8.79 -9.57 10.05
N ASP A 63 -9.69 -9.90 9.14
CA ASP A 63 -10.65 -10.99 9.24
C ASP A 63 -10.17 -12.11 8.32
N TRP A 64 -9.36 -13.00 8.89
CA TRP A 64 -8.69 -14.04 8.11
C TRP A 64 -9.66 -15.11 7.60
N GLU A 65 -10.74 -15.36 8.33
CA GLU A 65 -11.77 -16.33 7.96
C GLU A 65 -12.60 -15.84 6.77
N ASN A 66 -12.97 -14.54 6.78
CA ASN A 66 -13.75 -13.95 5.70
C ASN A 66 -12.88 -13.27 4.62
N GLU A 67 -11.55 -13.41 4.70
CA GLU A 67 -10.56 -12.77 3.81
C GLU A 67 -10.83 -11.27 3.63
N VAL A 68 -10.95 -10.53 4.74
CA VAL A 68 -11.35 -9.12 4.74
C VAL A 68 -10.41 -8.26 5.58
N ILE A 69 -10.15 -7.03 5.11
CA ILE A 69 -9.46 -5.97 5.86
C ILE A 69 -10.38 -4.76 6.07
N ARG A 70 -10.50 -4.32 7.32
CA ARG A 70 -11.32 -3.18 7.74
C ARG A 70 -10.46 -1.93 7.95
N VAL A 71 -10.56 -0.97 7.03
CA VAL A 71 -9.78 0.27 7.04
C VAL A 71 -10.61 1.42 7.61
N ARG A 72 -10.25 1.91 8.80
CA ARG A 72 -10.89 3.09 9.40
C ARG A 72 -10.49 4.37 8.67
N CYS A 73 -11.47 5.18 8.29
CA CYS A 73 -11.21 6.46 7.64
C CYS A 73 -10.92 7.59 8.65
N PRO A 74 -10.15 8.62 8.25
CA PRO A 74 -9.89 9.80 9.08
C PRO A 74 -11.12 10.65 9.40
N LYS A 75 -12.17 10.58 8.57
CA LYS A 75 -13.45 11.26 8.85
C LYS A 75 -14.33 10.36 9.71
N PRO A 76 -14.98 10.88 10.77
CA PRO A 76 -15.75 10.07 11.70
C PRO A 76 -16.83 9.24 11.00
N GLY A 77 -16.98 7.97 11.43
CA GLY A 77 -18.12 7.12 11.07
C GLY A 77 -18.01 6.31 9.77
N ARG A 78 -16.86 6.31 9.08
CA ARG A 78 -16.66 5.45 7.88
C ARG A 78 -15.54 4.44 8.11
N THR A 79 -15.87 3.16 7.98
CA THR A 79 -14.93 2.05 7.87
C THR A 79 -15.12 1.40 6.52
N HIS A 80 -14.03 1.19 5.79
CA HIS A 80 -14.06 0.52 4.51
C HIS A 80 -13.69 -0.94 4.68
N VAL A 81 -14.47 -1.79 4.05
CA VAL A 81 -14.27 -3.23 4.07
C VAL A 81 -13.74 -3.62 2.70
N TRP A 82 -12.54 -4.17 2.67
CA TRP A 82 -11.85 -4.58 1.45
C TRP A 82 -11.58 -6.08 1.51
N PRO A 83 -11.64 -6.81 0.39
CA PRO A 83 -11.05 -8.14 0.33
C PRO A 83 -9.56 -8.06 0.66
N LEU A 84 -9.11 -8.97 1.52
CA LEU A 84 -7.71 -9.19 1.82
C LEU A 84 -7.12 -10.10 0.73
N SER A 85 -6.49 -9.49 -0.27
CA SER A 85 -5.71 -10.23 -1.25
C SER A 85 -4.70 -11.16 -0.57
N LEU A 86 -4.59 -12.40 -1.08
CA LEU A 86 -3.67 -13.42 -0.59
C LEU A 86 -2.25 -12.89 -0.38
N ASP A 87 -1.66 -12.24 -1.39
CA ASP A 87 -0.27 -11.76 -1.29
C ASP A 87 -0.08 -10.65 -0.22
N VAL A 88 -1.09 -9.82 0.03
CA VAL A 88 -1.04 -8.84 1.13
C VAL A 88 -1.21 -9.54 2.46
N GLY A 89 -2.16 -10.49 2.54
CA GLY A 89 -2.39 -11.33 3.69
C GLY A 89 -1.10 -12.05 4.12
N ASP A 90 -0.43 -12.71 3.18
CA ASP A 90 0.83 -13.43 3.41
C ASP A 90 1.94 -12.50 3.89
N ALA A 91 2.11 -11.34 3.26
CA ALA A 91 3.11 -10.36 3.68
C ALA A 91 2.83 -9.85 5.11
N ILE A 92 1.57 -9.58 5.44
CA ILE A 92 1.15 -9.16 6.79
C ILE A 92 1.38 -10.30 7.79
N LEU A 93 1.01 -11.53 7.44
CA LEU A 93 1.12 -12.70 8.29
C LEU A 93 2.59 -13.04 8.60
N CYS A 94 3.46 -13.01 7.60
CA CYS A 94 4.91 -13.17 7.76
C CYS A 94 5.46 -12.12 8.74
N TYR A 95 5.08 -10.85 8.59
CA TYR A 95 5.46 -9.82 9.55
C TYR A 95 4.93 -10.08 10.96
N ILE A 96 3.65 -10.43 11.11
CA ILE A 96 3.02 -10.70 12.41
C ILE A 96 3.72 -11.86 13.13
N ARG A 97 4.02 -12.95 12.41
CA ARG A 97 4.58 -14.18 12.98
C ARG A 97 6.07 -14.08 13.28
N GLU A 98 6.83 -13.40 12.44
CA GLU A 98 8.30 -13.55 12.44
C GLU A 98 9.06 -12.28 12.81
N ALA A 99 8.40 -11.11 12.81
CA ALA A 99 9.11 -9.82 12.95
C ALA A 99 8.45 -8.85 13.94
N ARG A 100 7.13 -8.92 14.12
CA ARG A 100 6.39 -8.08 15.05
C ARG A 100 6.56 -8.63 16.47
N SER A 101 7.07 -7.81 17.39
CA SER A 101 7.15 -8.22 18.79
C SER A 101 5.74 -8.49 19.36
N SER A 102 5.63 -9.52 20.20
CA SER A 102 4.39 -9.87 20.91
C SER A 102 4.18 -8.94 22.13
N GLY A 103 2.95 -8.86 22.64
CA GLY A 103 2.65 -8.13 23.89
C GLY A 103 2.63 -6.59 23.81
N ILE A 104 3.07 -5.97 22.72
CA ILE A 104 3.23 -4.49 22.62
C ILE A 104 1.96 -3.72 22.18
N GLY A 105 0.79 -4.36 22.17
CA GLY A 105 -0.50 -3.72 21.87
C GLY A 105 -1.17 -4.21 20.57
N ARG A 106 -2.23 -3.50 20.14
CA ARG A 106 -3.14 -3.94 19.05
C ARG A 106 -2.87 -3.29 17.70
N SER A 107 -2.05 -2.24 17.63
CA SER A 107 -1.62 -1.65 16.36
C SER A 107 -0.93 -2.71 15.49
N LEU A 108 -1.11 -2.64 14.18
CA LEU A 108 -0.51 -3.61 13.28
C LEU A 108 1.00 -3.36 13.20
N PHE A 109 1.41 -2.14 12.87
CA PHE A 109 2.81 -1.79 12.61
C PHE A 109 3.49 -1.04 13.76
N PHE A 110 4.73 -1.45 14.07
CA PHE A 110 5.59 -0.84 15.08
C PHE A 110 6.95 -0.44 14.52
N THR A 111 7.61 0.50 15.19
CA THR A 111 8.99 0.90 14.89
C THR A 111 9.94 -0.30 15.07
N SER A 112 11.03 -0.34 14.28
CA SER A 112 12.02 -1.44 14.36
C SER A 112 13.15 -1.18 15.35
N HIS A 113 13.23 0.03 15.88
CA HIS A 113 14.25 0.46 16.83
C HIS A 113 13.58 1.12 18.03
N ALA A 114 14.23 1.00 19.19
CA ALA A 114 13.75 1.59 20.42
C ALA A 114 13.64 3.14 20.32
N PRO A 115 12.65 3.77 20.97
CA PRO A 115 11.54 3.12 21.67
C PRO A 115 10.55 2.45 20.70
N ILE A 116 10.13 1.23 21.03
CA ILE A 116 9.16 0.48 20.23
C ILE A 116 7.78 1.10 20.41
N ARG A 117 7.23 1.69 19.35
CA ARG A 117 5.94 2.39 19.36
C ARG A 117 5.18 2.17 18.06
N PRO A 118 3.86 2.35 18.04
CA PRO A 118 3.08 2.30 16.81
C PRO A 118 3.67 3.25 15.76
N VAL A 119 3.77 2.78 14.53
CA VAL A 119 4.27 3.59 13.41
C VAL A 119 3.26 4.71 13.11
N ASP A 120 3.75 5.95 13.07
CA ASP A 120 2.95 7.12 12.71
C ASP A 120 3.05 7.47 11.22
N ARG A 121 2.21 8.42 10.76
CA ARG A 121 2.18 8.91 9.37
C ARG A 121 3.56 9.41 8.89
N LYS A 122 4.31 10.07 9.76
CA LYS A 122 5.62 10.65 9.43
C LYS A 122 6.64 9.53 9.20
N THR A 123 6.61 8.51 10.05
CA THR A 123 7.46 7.32 9.99
C THR A 123 7.19 6.52 8.71
N LEU A 124 5.92 6.32 8.32
CA LEU A 124 5.59 5.70 7.03
C LEU A 124 6.13 6.50 5.84
N GLY A 125 5.98 7.84 5.89
CA GLY A 125 6.55 8.73 4.88
C GLY A 125 8.07 8.57 4.76
N LYS A 126 8.78 8.44 5.89
CA LYS A 126 10.22 8.17 5.93
C LYS A 126 10.55 6.80 5.34
N ILE A 127 9.88 5.73 5.77
CA ILE A 127 10.10 4.36 5.26
C ILE A 127 10.00 4.34 3.74
N VAL A 128 8.89 4.87 3.18
CA VAL A 128 8.66 4.86 1.74
C VAL A 128 9.73 5.66 1.01
N ARG A 129 10.05 6.88 1.48
CA ARG A 129 11.10 7.70 0.86
C ARG A 129 12.46 7.01 0.88
N ASP A 130 12.85 6.43 2.00
CA ASP A 130 14.16 5.79 2.15
C ASP A 130 14.26 4.52 1.28
N ARG A 131 13.16 3.76 1.14
CA ARG A 131 13.12 2.59 0.24
C ARG A 131 13.14 3.00 -1.23
N LEU A 132 12.43 4.06 -1.62
CA LEU A 132 12.51 4.63 -2.97
C LEU A 132 13.91 5.15 -3.31
N ALA A 133 14.56 5.84 -2.37
CA ALA A 133 15.91 6.33 -2.56
C ALA A 133 16.92 5.19 -2.80
N ARG A 134 16.76 4.04 -2.13
CA ARG A 134 17.60 2.85 -2.34
C ARG A 134 17.52 2.27 -3.74
N ILE A 135 16.43 2.49 -4.47
CA ILE A 135 16.27 2.04 -5.87
C ILE A 135 16.51 3.18 -6.87
N GLY A 136 17.07 4.30 -6.41
CA GLY A 136 17.44 5.46 -7.24
C GLY A 136 16.29 6.42 -7.54
N ILE A 137 15.20 6.38 -6.77
CA ILE A 137 14.00 7.18 -7.04
C ILE A 137 13.81 8.25 -5.96
N VAL A 138 13.72 9.51 -6.38
CA VAL A 138 13.51 10.65 -5.48
C VAL A 138 12.12 11.24 -5.72
N THR A 139 11.17 10.94 -4.81
CA THR A 139 9.78 11.44 -4.88
C THR A 139 9.51 12.67 -3.99
N GLY A 140 10.56 13.32 -3.48
CA GLY A 140 10.44 14.41 -2.51
C GLY A 140 9.67 14.02 -1.23
N ARG A 141 8.96 14.98 -0.61
CA ARG A 141 8.20 14.77 0.65
C ARG A 141 6.90 13.95 0.50
N ARG A 142 6.58 13.45 -0.69
CA ARG A 142 5.26 12.86 -1.03
C ARG A 142 5.28 11.36 -1.35
N GLY A 143 6.29 10.60 -0.93
CA GLY A 143 6.47 9.19 -1.31
C GLY A 143 5.22 8.29 -1.15
N THR A 144 4.51 8.37 -0.03
CA THR A 144 3.26 7.59 0.17
C THR A 144 2.13 8.02 -0.76
N HIS A 145 2.09 9.31 -1.15
CA HIS A 145 1.11 9.81 -2.10
C HIS A 145 1.49 9.38 -3.52
N ALA A 146 2.79 9.35 -3.85
CA ALA A 146 3.29 8.83 -5.12
C ALA A 146 2.89 7.36 -5.31
N LEU A 147 3.02 6.51 -4.29
CA LEU A 147 2.54 5.12 -4.36
C LEU A 147 1.02 5.02 -4.56
N ARG A 148 0.25 5.89 -3.89
CA ARG A 148 -1.20 5.97 -4.09
C ARG A 148 -1.56 6.41 -5.51
N HIS A 149 -0.83 7.36 -6.09
CA HIS A 149 -1.00 7.75 -7.49
C HIS A 149 -0.60 6.62 -8.43
N THR A 150 0.41 5.81 -8.11
CA THR A 150 0.74 4.61 -8.87
C THR A 150 -0.40 3.60 -8.87
N ALA A 151 -1.06 3.38 -7.72
CA ALA A 151 -2.25 2.54 -7.66
C ALA A 151 -3.39 3.10 -8.52
N ALA A 152 -3.61 4.41 -8.48
CA ALA A 152 -4.60 5.10 -9.33
C ALA A 152 -4.32 4.92 -10.82
N GLN A 153 -3.07 5.15 -11.22
CA GLN A 153 -2.61 5.05 -12.60
C GLN A 153 -2.74 3.61 -13.10
N HIS A 154 -2.39 2.62 -12.27
CA HIS A 154 -2.52 1.22 -12.67
C HIS A 154 -3.97 0.83 -12.99
N LEU A 155 -4.93 1.28 -12.17
CA LEU A 155 -6.35 1.06 -12.45
C LEU A 155 -6.79 1.79 -13.73
N LEU A 156 -6.28 3.00 -13.98
CA LEU A 156 -6.55 3.74 -15.20
C LEU A 156 -6.00 3.01 -16.44
N ASP A 157 -4.78 2.46 -16.36
CA ASP A 157 -4.13 1.69 -17.42
C ASP A 157 -4.91 0.39 -17.74
N GLN A 158 -5.67 -0.14 -16.78
CA GLN A 158 -6.59 -1.27 -16.96
C GLN A 158 -7.95 -0.85 -17.56
N GLY A 159 -8.10 0.40 -18.00
CA GLY A 159 -9.31 0.91 -18.64
C GLY A 159 -10.43 1.34 -17.68
N MET A 160 -10.13 1.47 -16.39
CA MET A 160 -11.15 1.86 -15.40
C MET A 160 -11.51 3.34 -15.50
N SER A 161 -12.80 3.65 -15.38
CA SER A 161 -13.26 5.03 -15.38
C SER A 161 -12.78 5.81 -14.15
N MET A 162 -12.56 7.11 -14.29
CA MET A 162 -12.15 7.99 -13.19
C MET A 162 -13.14 7.99 -12.00
N LYS A 163 -14.43 7.76 -12.26
CA LYS A 163 -15.45 7.60 -11.20
C LYS A 163 -15.16 6.37 -10.35
N VAL A 164 -14.88 5.23 -10.99
CA VAL A 164 -14.55 3.97 -10.31
C VAL A 164 -13.25 4.08 -9.54
N ILE A 165 -12.22 4.68 -10.11
CA ILE A 165 -10.93 4.92 -9.44
C ILE A 165 -11.13 5.86 -8.24
N GLY A 166 -11.94 6.91 -8.40
CA GLY A 166 -12.33 7.83 -7.33
C GLY A 166 -13.08 7.12 -6.20
N ASP A 167 -13.97 6.18 -6.51
CA ASP A 167 -14.67 5.38 -5.51
C ASP A 167 -13.75 4.37 -4.82
N PHE A 168 -12.81 3.77 -5.56
CA PHE A 168 -11.80 2.86 -5.02
C PHE A 168 -10.87 3.58 -4.04
N LEU A 169 -10.25 4.67 -4.47
CA LEU A 169 -9.28 5.45 -3.68
C LEU A 169 -9.98 6.30 -2.61
N GLY A 170 -11.08 6.93 -2.96
CA GLY A 170 -11.92 7.71 -2.06
C GLY A 170 -12.73 6.83 -1.10
N HIS A 171 -12.71 5.52 -1.35
CA HIS A 171 -13.38 4.47 -0.60
C HIS A 171 -14.90 4.72 -0.44
N ARG A 172 -15.52 5.40 -1.40
CA ARG A 172 -16.91 5.87 -1.25
C ARG A 172 -17.96 4.78 -1.45
N ASN A 173 -17.62 3.70 -2.16
CA ASN A 173 -18.53 2.59 -2.44
C ASN A 173 -17.88 1.21 -2.19
N PRO A 174 -18.38 0.41 -1.22
CA PRO A 174 -17.91 -0.94 -0.94
C PRO A 174 -18.12 -1.96 -2.08
N SER A 175 -19.11 -1.77 -2.97
CA SER A 175 -19.36 -2.73 -4.05
C SER A 175 -18.35 -2.60 -5.20
N SER A 176 -17.90 -1.38 -5.50
CA SER A 176 -16.81 -1.13 -6.45
C SER A 176 -15.51 -1.76 -5.93
N THR A 177 -15.24 -1.58 -4.65
CA THR A 177 -14.03 -1.96 -3.91
C THR A 177 -13.66 -3.46 -3.98
N ALA A 178 -14.64 -4.36 -3.89
CA ALA A 178 -14.37 -5.81 -3.79
C ALA A 178 -13.86 -6.44 -5.10
N ILE A 179 -14.32 -5.96 -6.25
CA ILE A 179 -13.87 -6.43 -7.56
C ILE A 179 -12.38 -6.10 -7.77
N TYR A 180 -11.90 -4.95 -7.27
CA TYR A 180 -10.57 -4.44 -7.59
C TYR A 180 -9.46 -4.89 -6.65
N ALA A 181 -9.77 -5.20 -5.38
CA ALA A 181 -8.79 -5.72 -4.42
C ALA A 181 -8.18 -7.07 -4.86
N LYS A 182 -8.99 -7.93 -5.49
CA LYS A 182 -8.57 -9.24 -5.99
C LYS A 182 -7.73 -9.13 -7.28
N VAL A 183 -7.93 -8.06 -8.05
CA VAL A 183 -7.30 -7.83 -9.36
C VAL A 183 -5.92 -7.15 -9.24
N ASN A 184 -5.67 -6.41 -8.16
CA ASN A 184 -4.47 -5.56 -8.05
C ASN A 184 -3.15 -6.32 -7.76
N LEU A 185 -3.20 -7.62 -7.43
CA LEU A 185 -1.99 -8.42 -7.15
C LEU A 185 -1.78 -9.62 -8.08
N ALA A 186 -2.84 -10.24 -8.60
CA ALA A 186 -2.71 -11.20 -9.71
C ALA A 186 -2.01 -10.54 -10.91
N ALA A 187 -2.36 -9.28 -11.23
CA ALA A 187 -1.71 -8.51 -12.28
C ALA A 187 -0.27 -8.06 -11.94
N LEU A 188 0.16 -8.06 -10.67
CA LEU A 188 1.55 -7.79 -10.27
C LEU A 188 2.37 -9.09 -10.16
N ARG A 189 1.72 -10.26 -10.06
CA ARG A 189 2.35 -11.59 -10.04
C ARG A 189 2.96 -11.99 -11.39
N GLU A 190 2.36 -11.59 -12.52
CA GLU A 190 2.89 -11.90 -13.87
C GLU A 190 4.32 -11.39 -14.11
N VAL A 191 4.81 -10.41 -13.36
CA VAL A 191 6.20 -9.94 -13.50
C VAL A 191 7.19 -10.74 -12.64
N ALA A 192 6.73 -11.46 -11.61
CA ALA A 192 7.59 -12.38 -10.88
C ALA A 192 7.89 -13.66 -11.68
N THR A 193 7.03 -14.01 -12.65
CA THR A 193 7.25 -15.11 -13.60
C THR A 193 8.09 -14.68 -14.81
N LEU A 194 8.01 -13.41 -15.24
CA LEU A 194 8.84 -12.90 -16.36
C LEU A 194 10.35 -12.82 -16.05
N ASP A 195 10.74 -12.72 -14.78
CA ASP A 195 12.17 -12.77 -14.37
C ASP A 195 12.75 -14.20 -14.30
N LEU A 196 11.91 -15.24 -14.35
CA LEU A 196 12.35 -16.63 -14.32
C LEU A 196 12.64 -17.21 -15.71
N GLU A 197 12.10 -16.61 -16.78
CA GLU A 197 12.42 -16.99 -18.16
C GLU A 197 13.65 -16.24 -18.73
N GLY A 198 14.10 -15.17 -18.06
CA GLY A 198 15.30 -14.41 -18.43
C GLY A 198 16.60 -14.87 -17.77
N LEU A 199 16.54 -15.91 -16.92
CA LEU A 199 17.68 -16.48 -16.20
C LEU A 199 17.78 -18.02 -16.35
N ALA A 200 17.12 -18.58 -17.36
CA ALA A 200 17.28 -19.98 -17.77
C ALA A 200 18.29 -20.10 -18.93
#